data_AF-A0A3D5CXG0-F1
#
_entry.id   AF-A0A3D5CXG0-F1
#
_cell.length_a   1.000
_cell.length_b   1.000
_cell.length_c   1.000
_cell.angle_alpha   90.00
_cell.angle_beta   90.00
_cell.angle_gamma   90.00
#
_symmetry.space_group_name_H-M   'P 1'
#
loop_
_entity.id
_entity.type
_entity.pdbx_description
1 polymer ?
#
loop_
_entity_poly.entity_id
_entity_poly.type
_entity_poly.pdbx_seq_one_letter_code
_entity_poly.pdbx_strand_id
1 'polypeptide(L)'
;EFSKKLHVTIFRPSVIFGTRDRFINLFAKLIQAIPVLALAMPQAKFQPIWVEDVAAAMVNAVDEPATYGKTYELGGPAIMTLQQIMEAVMKTINVQRPIIGLSLNMSLLQGSFMQLLPIKLLSRDNVKSMQVDNVCQQPMANELCVVPTDMFAVISGYLVKNNPRGAYDQFRAAAGRVINARR
;
A
#
# COMPACT_ATOMS: atom_id res chain seq x y z
N GLU A 1 -15.99 16.97 28.97
CA GLU A 1 -14.94 18.00 29.12
C GLU A 1 -13.48 17.52 28.95
N PHE A 2 -13.19 16.24 28.67
CA PHE A 2 -11.80 15.78 28.49
C PHE A 2 -11.19 16.04 27.10
N SER A 3 -11.99 16.46 26.11
CA SER A 3 -11.54 16.60 24.72
C SER A 3 -10.68 17.85 24.44
N LYS A 4 -10.53 18.79 25.39
CA LYS A 4 -9.84 20.08 25.17
C LYS A 4 -8.34 20.07 25.56
N LYS A 5 -7.76 18.93 25.96
CA LYS A 5 -6.37 18.86 26.48
C LYS A 5 -5.45 17.88 25.76
N LEU A 6 -5.91 17.15 24.73
CA LEU A 6 -5.04 16.26 23.96
C LEU A 6 -4.59 16.96 22.67
N HIS A 7 -3.27 17.05 22.52
CA HIS A 7 -2.66 17.34 21.24
C HIS A 7 -2.79 16.10 20.35
N VAL A 8 -3.65 16.20 19.33
CA VAL A 8 -3.95 15.08 18.43
C VAL A 8 -3.49 15.45 17.04
N THR A 9 -2.74 14.57 16.41
CA THR A 9 -2.33 14.65 15.01
C THR A 9 -2.94 13.48 14.26
N ILE A 10 -3.66 13.75 13.18
CA ILE A 10 -4.38 12.73 12.41
C ILE A 10 -3.63 12.47 11.11
N PHE A 11 -3.28 11.20 10.86
CA PHE A 11 -2.71 10.77 9.59
C PHE A 11 -3.74 10.04 8.74
N ARG A 12 -3.84 10.44 7.48
CA ARG A 12 -4.68 9.82 6.44
C ARG A 12 -3.79 9.33 5.32
N PRO A 13 -3.10 8.19 5.50
CA PRO A 13 -2.31 7.61 4.44
C PRO A 13 -3.20 7.09 3.33
N SER A 14 -2.71 7.21 2.09
CA SER A 14 -3.24 6.45 0.96
C SER A 14 -2.85 4.97 1.09
N VAL A 15 -2.82 4.22 -0.01
CA VAL A 15 -2.42 2.81 -0.02
C VAL A 15 -0.95 2.69 0.41
N ILE A 16 -0.74 2.08 1.58
CA ILE A 16 0.60 1.82 2.11
C ILE A 16 1.16 0.54 1.47
N PHE A 17 2.37 0.62 0.92
CA PHE A 17 3.11 -0.53 0.42
C PHE A 17 4.47 -0.67 1.13
N GLY A 18 5.01 -1.88 1.13
CA GLY A 18 6.06 -2.28 2.07
C GLY A 18 6.61 -3.68 1.79
N THR A 19 7.80 -3.98 2.31
CA THR A 19 8.43 -5.32 2.22
C THR A 19 7.52 -6.47 2.63
N ARG A 20 6.67 -6.25 3.63
CA ARG A 20 5.73 -7.24 4.19
C ARG A 20 4.28 -6.81 4.06
N ASP A 21 4.00 -5.95 3.09
CA ASP A 21 2.63 -5.51 2.86
C ASP A 21 1.76 -6.70 2.44
N ARG A 22 0.46 -6.63 2.74
CA ARG A 22 -0.47 -7.66 2.28
C ARG A 22 -0.90 -7.42 0.84
N PHE A 23 -0.93 -6.19 0.37
CA PHE A 23 -1.56 -5.82 -0.90
C PHE A 23 -0.71 -6.27 -2.10
N ILE A 24 0.48 -5.70 -2.28
CA ILE A 24 1.38 -5.97 -3.41
C ILE A 24 1.86 -7.42 -3.40
N ASN A 25 2.28 -7.95 -2.25
CA ASN A 25 2.73 -9.34 -2.13
C ASN A 25 1.64 -10.36 -2.51
N LEU A 26 0.37 -10.06 -2.23
CA LEU A 26 -0.74 -10.94 -2.56
C LEU A 26 -1.03 -10.96 -4.05
N PHE A 27 -1.04 -9.80 -4.69
CA PHE A 27 -1.15 -9.71 -6.15
C PHE A 27 0.02 -10.37 -6.85
N ALA A 28 1.25 -10.19 -6.35
CA ALA A 28 2.42 -10.86 -6.91
C ALA A 28 2.26 -12.40 -6.89
N LYS A 29 1.78 -12.98 -5.80
CA LYS A 29 1.48 -14.43 -5.71
C LYS A 29 0.35 -14.84 -6.65
N LEU A 30 -0.71 -14.04 -6.72
CA LEU A 30 -1.88 -14.32 -7.53
C LEU A 30 -1.52 -14.32 -9.03
N ILE A 31 -0.80 -13.31 -9.50
CA ILE A 31 -0.31 -13.16 -10.88
C ILE A 31 0.55 -14.37 -11.30
N GLN A 32 1.34 -14.92 -10.37
CA GLN A 32 2.13 -16.13 -10.62
C GLN A 32 1.25 -17.39 -10.73
N ALA A 33 0.18 -17.47 -9.95
CA ALA A 33 -0.68 -18.64 -9.86
C ALA A 33 -1.75 -18.73 -10.96
N ILE A 34 -2.24 -17.60 -11.49
CA ILE A 34 -3.34 -17.56 -12.46
C ILE A 34 -2.85 -17.13 -13.85
N PRO A 35 -3.47 -17.63 -14.94
CA PRO A 35 -3.09 -17.28 -16.31
C PRO A 35 -3.63 -15.91 -16.77
N VAL A 36 -4.69 -15.40 -16.13
CA VAL A 36 -5.38 -14.15 -16.49
C VAL A 36 -5.76 -13.39 -15.22
N LEU A 37 -5.49 -12.08 -15.17
CA LEU A 37 -5.83 -11.23 -14.03
C LEU A 37 -7.15 -10.48 -14.28
N ALA A 38 -8.24 -10.93 -13.66
CA ALA A 38 -9.50 -10.19 -13.65
C ALA A 38 -9.46 -9.09 -12.58
N LEU A 39 -9.33 -7.84 -13.01
CA LEU A 39 -9.09 -6.68 -12.14
C LEU A 39 -10.39 -5.89 -11.93
N ALA A 40 -10.85 -5.83 -10.68
CA ALA A 40 -11.94 -4.96 -10.28
C ALA A 40 -11.51 -3.49 -10.35
N MET A 41 -12.37 -2.61 -10.89
CA MET A 41 -12.14 -1.17 -10.94
C MET A 41 -10.72 -0.77 -11.41
N PRO A 42 -10.28 -1.18 -12.62
CA PRO A 42 -8.90 -0.97 -13.09
C PRO A 42 -8.49 0.51 -13.16
N GLN A 43 -9.46 1.41 -13.32
CA GLN A 43 -9.26 2.87 -13.42
C GLN A 43 -9.24 3.58 -12.06
N ALA A 44 -9.43 2.87 -10.95
CA ALA A 44 -9.35 3.47 -9.62
C ALA A 44 -7.95 4.06 -9.38
N LYS A 45 -7.89 5.32 -8.95
CA LYS A 45 -6.64 6.04 -8.71
C LYS A 45 -6.18 5.91 -7.27
N PHE A 46 -4.88 5.70 -7.12
CA PHE A 46 -4.19 5.55 -5.86
C PHE A 46 -2.90 6.37 -5.88
N GLN A 47 -2.50 6.86 -4.72
CA GLN A 47 -1.21 7.53 -4.54
C GLN A 47 -0.36 6.73 -3.53
N PRO A 48 0.21 5.60 -3.96
CA PRO A 48 0.83 4.64 -3.06
C PRO A 48 1.97 5.29 -2.26
N ILE A 49 2.01 5.08 -0.95
CA ILE A 49 3.05 5.62 -0.06
C ILE A 49 3.87 4.51 0.60
N TRP A 50 5.18 4.72 0.69
CA TRP A 50 6.09 3.78 1.31
C TRP A 50 5.90 3.72 2.82
N VAL A 51 5.88 2.52 3.38
CA VAL A 51 5.64 2.31 4.83
C VAL A 51 6.67 3.01 5.72
N GLU A 52 7.93 3.12 5.29
CA GLU A 52 8.96 3.79 6.08
C GLU A 52 8.77 5.31 6.08
N ASP A 53 8.23 5.89 5.01
CA ASP A 53 7.91 7.32 4.93
C ASP A 53 6.75 7.66 5.88
N VAL A 54 5.74 6.80 5.95
CA VAL A 54 4.62 6.96 6.90
C VAL A 54 5.14 6.87 8.33
N ALA A 55 6.01 5.90 8.62
CA ALA A 55 6.60 5.75 9.94
C ALA A 55 7.48 6.95 10.31
N ALA A 56 8.30 7.45 9.38
CA ALA A 56 9.12 8.64 9.58
C ALA A 56 8.26 9.88 9.84
N ALA A 57 7.17 10.07 9.08
CA ALA A 57 6.24 11.18 9.27
C ALA A 57 5.57 11.13 10.65
N MET A 58 5.20 9.93 11.11
CA MET A 58 4.64 9.75 12.46
C MET A 58 5.66 10.06 13.54
N VAL A 59 6.91 9.58 13.41
CA VAL A 59 7.99 9.84 14.37
C VAL A 59 8.31 11.32 14.46
N ASN A 60 8.46 11.99 13.31
CA ASN A 60 8.77 13.41 13.24
C ASN A 60 7.66 14.28 13.86
N ALA A 61 6.41 13.83 13.78
CA ALA A 61 5.28 14.58 14.35
C ALA A 61 5.11 14.45 15.87
N VAL A 62 5.70 13.43 16.52
CA VAL A 62 5.50 13.21 17.97
C VAL A 62 5.94 14.42 18.78
N ASP A 63 7.13 14.94 18.47
CA ASP A 63 7.76 16.04 19.20
C ASP A 63 7.62 17.39 18.49
N GLU A 64 6.78 17.48 17.44
CA GLU A 64 6.60 18.70 16.65
C GLU A 64 5.28 19.41 16.98
N PRO A 65 5.31 20.51 17.77
CA PRO A 65 4.09 21.21 18.18
C PRO A 65 3.31 21.80 17.01
N ALA A 66 3.97 22.10 15.88
CA ALA A 66 3.27 22.59 14.69
C ALA A 66 2.25 21.59 14.15
N THR A 67 2.39 20.30 14.47
CA THR A 67 1.50 19.23 14.00
C THR A 67 0.24 19.05 14.84
N TYR A 68 0.13 19.72 15.98
CA TYR A 68 -0.96 19.51 16.92
C TYR A 68 -2.28 20.05 16.36
N GLY A 69 -3.33 19.23 16.42
CA GLY A 69 -4.66 19.55 15.91
C GLY A 69 -4.78 19.48 14.38
N LYS A 70 -3.72 19.08 13.67
CA LYS A 70 -3.70 19.00 12.20
C LYS A 70 -4.01 17.60 11.70
N THR A 71 -4.50 17.56 10.47
CA THR A 71 -4.71 16.33 9.70
C THR A 71 -3.80 16.36 8.49
N TYR A 72 -3.03 15.30 8.29
CA TYR A 72 -2.11 15.15 7.16
C TYR A 72 -2.56 14.01 6.26
N GLU A 73 -2.67 14.29 4.98
CA GLU A 73 -2.80 13.27 3.94
C GLU A 73 -1.40 12.83 3.52
N LEU A 74 -1.14 11.52 3.55
CA LEU A 74 0.17 10.98 3.22
C LEU A 74 0.08 10.18 1.92
N GLY A 75 0.72 10.68 0.87
CA GLY A 75 0.75 10.07 -0.45
C GLY A 75 2.17 10.04 -1.01
N GLY A 76 2.46 9.03 -1.84
CA GLY A 76 3.71 8.97 -2.58
C GLY A 76 3.83 10.02 -3.71
N PRO A 77 4.94 10.02 -4.45
CA PRO A 77 5.22 11.04 -5.45
C PRO A 77 4.35 10.93 -6.72
N ALA A 78 3.79 9.76 -7.02
CA ALA A 78 3.05 9.50 -8.24
C ALA A 78 1.62 9.02 -7.97
N ILE A 79 0.66 9.56 -8.73
CA ILE A 79 -0.70 9.04 -8.81
C ILE A 79 -0.73 7.95 -9.88
N MET A 80 -1.23 6.77 -9.52
CA MET A 80 -1.27 5.60 -10.38
C MET A 80 -2.64 4.94 -10.36
N THR A 81 -3.06 4.39 -11.48
CA THR A 81 -4.26 3.54 -11.51
C THR A 81 -3.95 2.16 -10.94
N LEU A 82 -4.97 1.44 -10.47
CA LEU A 82 -4.82 0.06 -10.03
C LEU A 82 -4.18 -0.82 -11.12
N GLN A 83 -4.57 -0.60 -12.38
CA GLN A 83 -3.97 -1.28 -13.50
C GLN A 83 -2.46 -1.00 -13.61
N GLN A 84 -2.03 0.26 -13.51
CA GLN A 84 -0.61 0.63 -13.57
C GLN A 84 0.20 0.03 -12.42
N ILE A 85 -0.40 -0.05 -11.21
CA ILE A 85 0.22 -0.74 -10.07
C ILE A 85 0.43 -2.22 -10.40
N MET A 86 -0.58 -2.89 -10.95
CA MET A 86 -0.47 -4.30 -11.32
C MET A 86 0.56 -4.53 -12.44
N GLU A 87 0.63 -3.64 -13.42
CA GLU A 87 1.65 -3.67 -14.48
C GLU A 87 3.07 -3.48 -13.91
N ALA A 88 3.25 -2.58 -12.94
CA ALA A 88 4.53 -2.40 -12.24
C ALA A 88 4.95 -3.66 -11.48
N VAL A 89 4.00 -4.32 -10.81
CA VAL A 89 4.24 -5.60 -10.12
C VAL A 89 4.64 -6.68 -11.12
N MET A 90 3.89 -6.85 -12.20
CA MET A 90 4.17 -7.81 -13.28
C MET A 90 5.57 -7.63 -13.88
N LYS A 91 5.93 -6.37 -14.18
CA LYS A 91 7.25 -5.99 -14.68
C LYS A 91 8.35 -6.37 -13.68
N THR A 92 8.10 -6.14 -12.39
CA THR A 92 9.08 -6.43 -11.33
C THR A 92 9.33 -7.92 -11.13
N ILE A 93 8.27 -8.75 -11.17
CA ILE A 93 8.39 -10.20 -11.01
C ILE A 93 8.72 -10.93 -12.34
N ASN A 94 8.87 -10.19 -13.44
CA ASN A 94 9.09 -10.70 -14.79
C ASN A 94 8.04 -11.73 -15.25
N VAL A 95 6.76 -11.47 -14.94
CA VAL A 95 5.62 -12.29 -15.35
C VAL A 95 4.59 -11.38 -16.02
N GLN A 96 4.22 -11.72 -17.26
CA GLN A 96 3.16 -11.01 -17.97
C GLN A 96 1.85 -11.81 -17.93
N ARG A 97 0.76 -11.15 -17.56
CA ARG A 97 -0.60 -11.69 -17.58
C ARG A 97 -1.54 -10.68 -18.24
N PRO A 98 -2.45 -11.12 -19.11
CA PRO A 98 -3.48 -10.24 -19.63
C PRO A 98 -4.37 -9.75 -18.48
N ILE A 99 -4.62 -8.44 -18.45
CA ILE A 99 -5.52 -7.81 -17.49
C ILE A 99 -6.90 -7.69 -18.14
N ILE A 100 -7.90 -8.28 -17.52
CA ILE A 100 -9.32 -8.08 -17.89
C ILE A 100 -9.92 -7.11 -16.87
N GLY A 101 -10.16 -5.88 -17.30
CA GLY A 101 -10.85 -4.88 -16.51
C GLY A 101 -12.33 -5.20 -16.36
N LEU A 102 -12.81 -5.29 -15.11
CA LEU A 102 -14.23 -5.57 -14.83
C LEU A 102 -15.03 -4.28 -14.68
N SER A 103 -16.27 -4.30 -15.15
CA SER A 103 -17.25 -3.23 -14.86
C SER A 103 -17.61 -3.21 -13.36
N LEU A 104 -18.26 -2.14 -12.89
CA LEU A 104 -18.62 -2.00 -11.48
C LEU A 104 -19.47 -3.18 -10.97
N ASN A 105 -20.49 -3.60 -11.74
CA ASN A 105 -21.38 -4.69 -11.36
C ASN A 105 -20.63 -6.04 -11.26
N MET A 106 -19.74 -6.30 -12.23
CA MET A 106 -18.88 -7.49 -12.20
C MET A 106 -17.87 -7.44 -11.06
N SER A 107 -17.31 -6.27 -10.77
CA SER A 107 -16.39 -6.03 -9.66
C SER A 107 -17.07 -6.29 -8.30
N LEU A 108 -18.31 -5.84 -8.13
CA LEU A 108 -19.10 -6.12 -6.93
C LEU A 108 -19.42 -7.61 -6.79
N LEU A 109 -19.76 -8.29 -7.89
CA LEU A 109 -19.99 -9.74 -7.88
C LEU A 109 -18.71 -10.50 -7.50
N GLN A 110 -17.57 -10.14 -8.11
CA GLN A 110 -16.27 -10.71 -7.79
C GLN A 110 -15.92 -10.50 -6.30
N GLY A 111 -16.07 -9.27 -5.79
CA GLY A 111 -15.84 -8.96 -4.37
C GLY A 111 -16.75 -9.74 -3.43
N SER A 112 -17.97 -10.09 -3.86
CA SER A 112 -18.89 -10.94 -3.10
C SER A 112 -18.35 -12.36 -2.97
N PHE A 113 -17.90 -12.93 -4.08
CA PHE A 113 -17.37 -14.28 -4.14
C PHE A 113 -16.03 -14.39 -3.41
N MET A 114 -15.15 -13.39 -3.58
CA MET A 114 -13.85 -13.33 -2.94
C MET A 114 -13.93 -13.08 -1.43
N GLN A 115 -14.98 -12.43 -0.94
CA GLN A 115 -15.18 -12.24 0.50
C GLN A 115 -15.46 -13.56 1.25
N LEU A 116 -15.95 -14.59 0.54
CA LEU A 116 -16.19 -15.93 1.09
C LEU A 116 -14.94 -16.81 1.11
N LEU A 117 -13.89 -16.42 0.39
CA LEU A 117 -12.62 -17.16 0.38
C LEU A 117 -11.86 -16.96 1.69
N PRO A 118 -11.12 -17.98 2.17
CA PRO A 118 -10.32 -17.88 3.40
C PRO A 118 -9.22 -16.81 3.29
N ILE A 119 -8.81 -16.47 2.07
CA ILE A 119 -7.88 -15.39 1.78
C ILE A 119 -8.70 -14.19 1.27
N LYS A 120 -8.89 -13.19 2.14
CA LYS A 120 -9.61 -11.95 1.80
C LYS A 120 -8.79 -11.09 0.84
N LEU A 121 -8.95 -11.34 -0.47
CA LEU A 121 -8.29 -10.61 -1.55
C LEU A 121 -8.98 -9.26 -1.80
N LEU A 122 -10.31 -9.30 -1.96
CA LEU A 122 -11.15 -8.16 -2.33
C LEU A 122 -12.50 -8.32 -1.64
N SER A 123 -12.91 -7.32 -0.86
CA SER A 123 -14.25 -7.24 -0.26
C SER A 123 -15.15 -6.33 -1.08
N ARG A 124 -16.48 -6.47 -0.91
CA ARG A 124 -17.45 -5.52 -1.48
C ARG A 124 -17.15 -4.07 -1.06
N ASP A 125 -16.73 -3.87 0.18
CA ASP A 125 -16.44 -2.54 0.71
C ASP A 125 -15.17 -1.95 0.08
N ASN A 126 -14.15 -2.79 -0.19
CA ASN A 126 -12.97 -2.35 -0.92
C ASN A 126 -13.33 -1.91 -2.34
N VAL A 127 -14.23 -2.64 -3.04
CA VAL A 127 -14.70 -2.26 -4.38
C VAL A 127 -15.47 -0.93 -4.35
N LYS A 128 -16.29 -0.70 -3.32
CA LYS A 128 -16.97 0.59 -3.15
C LYS A 128 -15.98 1.71 -2.84
N SER A 129 -14.98 1.46 -2.00
CA SER A 129 -13.93 2.42 -1.69
C SER A 129 -13.12 2.79 -2.93
N MET A 130 -12.92 1.87 -3.87
CA MET A 130 -12.25 2.10 -5.15
C MET A 130 -13.02 3.04 -6.09
N GLN A 131 -14.30 3.35 -5.82
CA GLN A 131 -15.04 4.35 -6.58
C GLN A 131 -14.65 5.78 -6.19
N VAL A 132 -14.04 5.95 -5.01
CA VAL A 132 -13.52 7.23 -4.55
C VAL A 132 -12.01 7.21 -4.74
N ASP A 133 -11.49 8.20 -5.48
CA ASP A 133 -10.05 8.30 -5.73
C ASP A 133 -9.31 8.45 -4.39
N ASN A 134 -8.33 7.57 -4.16
CA ASN A 134 -7.52 7.59 -2.94
C ASN A 134 -6.22 8.35 -3.21
N VAL A 135 -6.37 9.63 -3.50
CA VAL A 135 -5.28 10.57 -3.82
C VAL A 135 -5.28 11.71 -2.81
N CYS A 136 -4.10 12.22 -2.48
CA CYS A 136 -3.96 13.35 -1.59
C CYS A 136 -4.31 14.64 -2.34
N GLN A 137 -5.06 15.53 -1.67
CA GLN A 137 -5.41 16.85 -2.20
C GLN A 137 -4.25 17.83 -2.03
N GLN A 138 -3.38 17.58 -1.04
CA GLN A 138 -2.26 18.43 -0.70
C GLN A 138 -0.93 17.66 -0.80
N PRO A 139 0.17 18.34 -1.13
CA PRO A 139 1.49 17.73 -1.09
C PRO A 139 1.86 17.36 0.35
N MET A 140 2.86 16.48 0.50
CA MET A 140 3.41 16.11 1.79
C MET A 140 3.82 17.37 2.57
N ALA A 141 3.34 17.49 3.81
CA ALA A 141 3.59 18.69 4.60
C ALA A 141 5.07 18.78 4.99
N ASN A 142 5.67 19.96 4.79
CA ASN A 142 7.09 20.21 5.05
C ASN A 142 7.47 19.98 6.52
N GLU A 143 6.54 20.24 7.44
CA GLU A 143 6.69 20.03 8.89
C GLU A 143 6.82 18.55 9.29
N LEU A 144 6.45 17.61 8.41
CA LEU A 144 6.69 16.20 8.63
C LEU A 144 8.13 15.79 8.28
N CYS A 145 8.91 16.66 7.62
CA CYS A 145 10.30 16.41 7.21
C CYS A 145 10.54 15.08 6.49
N VAL A 146 9.59 14.67 5.65
CA VAL A 146 9.67 13.41 4.86
C VAL A 146 9.59 13.73 3.37
N VAL A 147 10.52 13.14 2.62
CA VAL A 147 10.50 13.15 1.15
C VAL A 147 9.89 11.82 0.70
N PRO A 148 8.75 11.82 -0.01
CA PRO A 148 8.10 10.59 -0.45
C PRO A 148 8.97 9.77 -1.40
N THR A 149 9.11 8.50 -1.08
CA THR A 149 9.88 7.52 -1.84
C THR A 149 9.06 7.00 -3.02
N ASP A 150 9.67 6.96 -4.21
CA ASP A 150 9.03 6.41 -5.40
C ASP A 150 8.86 4.88 -5.29
N MET A 151 7.65 4.42 -5.58
CA MET A 151 7.32 2.99 -5.64
C MET A 151 8.25 2.23 -6.57
N PHE A 152 8.57 2.77 -7.77
CA PHE A 152 9.44 2.08 -8.72
C PHE A 152 10.88 1.93 -8.23
N ALA A 153 11.33 2.79 -7.31
CA ALA A 153 12.67 2.72 -6.76
C ALA A 153 12.83 1.56 -5.75
N VAL A 154 11.76 1.22 -5.02
CA VAL A 154 11.83 0.24 -3.91
C VAL A 154 11.16 -1.10 -4.22
N ILE A 155 10.21 -1.14 -5.17
CA ILE A 155 9.38 -2.32 -5.46
C ILE A 155 10.21 -3.55 -5.84
N SER A 156 11.30 -3.36 -6.59
CA SER A 156 12.21 -4.43 -7.00
C SER A 156 12.97 -5.04 -5.82
N GLY A 157 13.31 -4.22 -4.83
CA GLY A 157 14.13 -4.62 -3.68
C GLY A 157 13.47 -5.65 -2.77
N TYR A 158 12.13 -5.69 -2.72
CA TYR A 158 11.41 -6.57 -1.81
C TYR A 158 10.49 -7.61 -2.47
N LEU A 159 10.02 -7.37 -3.71
CA LEU A 159 9.22 -8.40 -4.41
C LEU A 159 10.09 -9.53 -4.98
N VAL A 160 11.33 -9.23 -5.35
CA VAL A 160 12.27 -10.23 -5.86
C VAL A 160 12.92 -10.94 -4.66
N LYS A 161 12.35 -12.09 -4.27
CA LYS A 161 12.94 -12.96 -3.24
C LYS A 161 14.35 -13.49 -3.56
N ASN A 162 14.91 -13.18 -4.73
CA ASN A 162 16.25 -13.58 -5.16
C ASN A 162 17.38 -12.66 -4.66
N ASN A 163 17.18 -11.91 -3.57
CA ASN A 163 18.27 -11.23 -2.89
C ASN A 163 18.74 -12.11 -1.71
N PRO A 164 20.04 -12.36 -1.49
CA PRO A 164 20.54 -13.22 -0.42
C PRO A 164 19.94 -12.90 0.96
N ARG A 165 19.63 -11.62 1.22
CA ARG A 165 18.99 -11.14 2.46
C ARG A 165 17.53 -11.60 2.63
N GLY A 166 16.75 -11.67 1.54
CA GLY A 166 15.33 -12.07 1.58
C GLY A 166 15.12 -13.55 1.90
N ALA A 167 16.10 -14.40 1.57
CA ALA A 167 16.12 -15.80 2.00
C ALA A 167 16.25 -15.93 3.52
N TYR A 168 17.04 -15.04 4.16
CA TYR A 168 17.23 -15.03 5.61
C TYR A 168 16.04 -14.44 6.37
N ASP A 169 15.15 -13.68 5.73
CA ASP A 169 13.99 -13.09 6.43
C ASP A 169 13.01 -14.14 6.94
N GLN A 170 12.86 -15.26 6.24
CA GLN A 170 12.05 -16.39 6.71
C GLN A 170 12.68 -17.04 7.95
N PHE A 171 14.00 -17.23 7.95
CA PHE A 171 14.74 -17.75 9.11
C PHE A 171 14.73 -16.77 10.30
N ARG A 172 14.79 -15.46 10.05
CA ARG A 172 14.69 -14.42 11.10
C ARG A 172 13.30 -14.35 11.72
N ALA A 173 12.25 -14.46 10.90
CA ALA A 173 10.86 -14.49 11.37
C ALA A 173 10.56 -15.77 12.17
N ALA A 174 11.01 -16.93 11.67
CA ALA A 174 10.88 -18.22 12.36
C ALA A 174 11.66 -18.26 13.70
N ALA A 175 12.79 -17.56 13.79
CA ALA A 175 13.59 -17.46 15.00
C ALA A 175 13.11 -16.39 16.00
N GLY A 176 11.95 -15.74 15.76
CA GLY A 176 11.44 -14.67 16.63
C GLY A 176 12.31 -13.39 16.64
N ARG A 177 13.29 -13.29 15.75
CA ARG A 177 14.20 -12.15 15.62
C ARG A 177 13.62 -11.08 14.69
N VAL A 178 12.36 -10.71 14.92
CA VAL A 178 11.81 -9.49 14.32
C VAL A 178 12.53 -8.33 15.01
N ILE A 179 13.59 -7.85 14.35
CA ILE A 179 14.44 -6.81 14.90
C ILE A 179 13.64 -5.50 14.89
N ASN A 180 13.49 -4.96 16.09
CA ASN A 180 13.59 -3.54 16.39
C ASN A 180 14.64 -2.91 15.45
N ALA A 181 14.22 -2.36 14.31
CA ALA A 181 15.09 -1.58 13.45
C ALA A 181 15.34 -0.24 14.15
N ARG A 182 16.23 -0.24 15.13
CA ARG A 182 16.94 0.94 15.62
C ARG A 182 18.23 1.05 14.81
N ARG A 183 18.24 1.96 13.86
CA ARG A 183 19.20 3.07 13.79
C ARG A 183 18.72 4.06 12.75
#